data_AF-M5F2F6-F1
#
_entry.id   AF-M5F2F6-F1
#
_cell.length_a   1.000
_cell.length_b   1.000
_cell.length_c   1.000
_cell.angle_alpha   90.00
_cell.angle_beta   90.00
_cell.angle_gamma   90.00
#
_symmetry.space_group_name_H-M   'P 1'
#
loop_
_entity.id
_entity.type
_entity.pdbx_description
1 polymer ?
#
loop_
_entity_poly.entity_id
_entity_poly.type
_entity_poly.pdbx_seq_one_letter_code
_entity_poly.pdbx_strand_id
1 'polypeptide(L)'
;MKFLIHETLRTLNTDDVFEFGVTEISKSREYDDLYEAEIVFSRNQKSKRHKTSGLSEFDVVRNFMTYVGTNLRALAKNDLVEFDLNGLTLDQYIPLTKTIREIWDE
;
A
#
# COMPACT_ATOMS: atom_id res chain seq x y z
N MET A 1 -6.61 -15.76 -2.09
CA MET A 1 -6.53 -14.48 -2.82
C MET A 1 -5.06 -14.18 -3.02
N LYS A 2 -4.63 -13.79 -4.22
CA LYS A 2 -3.20 -13.55 -4.50
C LYS A 2 -2.93 -12.05 -4.46
N PHE A 3 -1.92 -11.67 -3.68
CA PHE A 3 -1.50 -10.28 -3.51
C PHE A 3 -0.27 -10.00 -4.38
N LEU A 4 -0.23 -8.82 -4.99
CA LEU A 4 0.98 -8.29 -5.61
C LEU A 4 1.90 -7.71 -4.53
N ILE A 5 1.33 -6.96 -3.58
CA ILE A 5 2.02 -6.43 -2.41
C ILE A 5 1.16 -6.74 -1.18
N HIS A 6 1.77 -7.22 -0.11
CA HIS A 6 1.10 -7.51 1.15
C HIS A 6 2.05 -7.26 2.32
N GLU A 7 1.65 -6.38 3.21
CA GLU A 7 2.45 -5.90 4.33
C GLU A 7 1.66 -5.93 5.64
N THR A 8 2.37 -6.08 6.74
CA THR A 8 1.82 -6.04 8.10
C THR A 8 2.56 -4.98 8.90
N LEU A 9 1.81 -4.17 9.65
CA LEU A 9 2.35 -3.18 10.55
C LEU A 9 1.84 -3.44 11.97
N ARG A 10 2.73 -3.37 12.95
CA ARG A 10 2.39 -3.50 14.38
C ARG A 10 2.67 -2.20 15.10
N THR A 11 1.79 -1.84 16.02
CA THR A 11 1.97 -0.67 16.88
C THR A 11 2.81 -1.01 18.10
N LEU A 12 3.61 -0.05 18.57
CA LEU A 12 4.44 -0.21 19.78
C LEU A 12 3.64 -0.11 21.08
N ASN A 13 2.65 0.77 21.10
CA ASN A 13 1.94 1.17 22.31
C ASN A 13 0.51 0.62 22.38
N THR A 14 0.07 -0.08 21.34
CA THR A 14 -1.22 -0.78 21.31
C THR A 14 -1.01 -2.18 20.73
N ASP A 15 -1.87 -3.13 21.09
CA ASP A 15 -1.85 -4.48 20.50
C ASP A 15 -2.47 -4.52 19.09
N ASP A 16 -2.51 -3.38 18.39
CA ASP A 16 -3.09 -3.31 17.06
C ASP A 16 -2.15 -3.93 16.00
N VAL A 17 -2.74 -4.78 15.17
CA VAL A 17 -2.09 -5.33 13.98
C VAL A 17 -2.83 -4.81 12.75
N PHE A 18 -2.10 -4.12 11.89
CA PHE A 18 -2.56 -3.64 10.61
C PHE A 18 -2.06 -4.56 9.50
N GLU A 19 -2.93 -4.91 8.58
CA GLU A 19 -2.55 -5.65 7.38
C GLU A 19 -3.06 -4.89 6.17
N PHE A 20 -2.21 -4.67 5.18
CA PHE A 20 -2.63 -4.01 3.96
C PHE A 20 -1.94 -4.59 2.75
N GLY A 21 -2.65 -4.58 1.63
CA GLY A 21 -2.12 -5.12 0.39
C GLY A 21 -2.95 -4.73 -0.80
N VAL A 22 -2.40 -4.94 -1.98
CA VAL A 22 -3.11 -4.84 -3.24
C VAL A 22 -3.10 -6.21 -3.92
N THR A 23 -4.25 -6.65 -4.39
CA THR A 23 -4.35 -7.91 -5.14
C THR A 23 -3.52 -7.85 -6.42
N GLU A 24 -3.35 -9.00 -7.07
CA GLU A 24 -2.86 -8.99 -8.45
C GLU A 24 -3.65 -8.02 -9.31
N ILE A 25 -2.91 -7.33 -10.17
CA ILE A 25 -3.47 -6.39 -11.13
C ILE A 25 -4.01 -7.22 -12.30
N SER A 26 -5.31 -7.13 -12.55
CA SER A 26 -5.97 -7.77 -13.68
C SER A 26 -6.36 -6.74 -14.73
N LYS A 27 -6.40 -7.15 -16.00
CA LYS A 27 -7.01 -6.31 -17.04
C LYS A 27 -8.49 -6.10 -16.74
N SER A 28 -8.95 -4.87 -16.96
CA SER A 28 -10.36 -4.53 -16.93
C SER A 28 -11.10 -5.30 -18.03
N ARG A 29 -12.32 -5.77 -17.73
CA ARG A 29 -13.20 -6.40 -18.73
C ARG A 29 -13.87 -5.39 -19.67
N GLU A 30 -13.92 -4.13 -19.27
CA GLU A 30 -14.62 -3.07 -20.01
C GLU A 30 -13.68 -2.27 -20.91
N TYR A 31 -12.38 -2.24 -20.60
CA TYR A 31 -11.39 -1.43 -21.30
C TYR A 31 -10.05 -2.16 -21.40
N ASP A 32 -9.63 -2.50 -22.62
CA ASP A 32 -8.47 -3.39 -22.88
C ASP A 32 -7.11 -2.83 -22.40
N ASP A 33 -7.00 -1.50 -22.29
CA ASP A 33 -5.79 -0.80 -21.88
C ASP A 33 -5.78 -0.39 -20.40
N LEU A 34 -6.84 -0.74 -19.67
CA LEU A 34 -7.00 -0.37 -18.26
C LEU A 34 -6.97 -1.60 -17.37
N TYR A 35 -6.61 -1.35 -16.12
CA TYR A 35 -6.40 -2.36 -15.11
C TYR A 35 -7.31 -2.15 -13.91
N GLU A 36 -7.51 -3.22 -13.16
CA GLU A 36 -8.24 -3.24 -11.91
C GLU A 36 -7.52 -4.08 -10.85
N ALA A 37 -7.68 -3.68 -9.60
CA ALA A 37 -7.19 -4.41 -8.44
C ALA A 37 -8.06 -4.08 -7.21
N GLU A 38 -7.91 -4.87 -6.16
CA GLU A 38 -8.52 -4.61 -4.86
C GLU A 38 -7.44 -4.27 -3.83
N ILE A 39 -7.59 -3.11 -3.21
CA ILE A 39 -6.78 -2.72 -2.05
C ILE A 39 -7.49 -3.20 -0.80
N VAL A 40 -6.77 -3.93 0.04
CA VAL A 40 -7.24 -4.40 1.34
C VAL A 40 -6.49 -3.62 2.42
N PHE A 41 -7.22 -3.14 3.43
CA PHE A 41 -6.67 -2.57 4.64
C PHE A 41 -7.43 -3.11 5.84
N SER A 42 -6.72 -3.70 6.81
CA SER A 42 -7.28 -4.38 7.97
C SER A 42 -6.67 -3.80 9.24
N ARG A 43 -7.47 -3.72 10.31
CA ARG A 43 -7.02 -3.51 11.69
C ARG A 43 -7.65 -4.59 12.55
N ASN A 44 -6.85 -5.39 13.25
CA ASN A 44 -7.31 -6.46 14.14
C ASN A 44 -8.40 -7.32 13.48
N GLN A 45 -8.13 -7.81 12.27
CA GLN A 45 -9.03 -8.64 11.45
C GLN A 45 -10.27 -7.93 10.88
N LYS A 46 -10.52 -6.66 11.21
CA LYS A 46 -11.57 -5.86 10.57
C LYS A 46 -11.03 -5.25 9.28
N SER A 47 -11.39 -5.87 8.15
CA SER A 47 -10.95 -5.44 6.82
C SER A 47 -11.91 -4.45 6.17
N LYS A 48 -11.32 -3.48 5.48
CA LYS A 48 -11.93 -2.61 4.48
C LYS A 48 -11.31 -2.96 3.14
N ARG A 49 -12.15 -3.00 2.11
CA ARG A 49 -11.74 -3.26 0.73
C ARG A 49 -12.07 -2.06 -0.13
N HIS A 50 -11.17 -1.72 -1.04
CA HIS A 50 -11.35 -0.64 -1.98
C HIS A 50 -10.99 -1.13 -3.38
N LYS A 51 -12.00 -1.21 -4.25
CA LYS A 51 -11.79 -1.56 -5.65
C LYS A 51 -11.22 -0.35 -6.39
N THR A 52 -10.14 -0.56 -7.11
CA THR A 52 -9.55 0.40 -8.05
C THR A 52 -9.75 -0.17 -9.45
N SER A 53 -10.28 0.61 -10.38
CA SER A 53 -10.56 0.18 -11.75
C SER A 53 -10.41 1.33 -12.72
N GLY A 54 -10.12 1.02 -13.98
CA GLY A 54 -10.03 2.03 -15.04
C GLY A 54 -8.73 2.84 -14.98
N LEU A 55 -7.65 2.23 -14.48
CA LEU A 55 -6.36 2.89 -14.25
C LEU A 55 -5.26 2.24 -15.07
N SER A 56 -4.17 2.97 -15.31
CA SER A 56 -2.92 2.36 -15.74
C SER A 56 -2.36 1.48 -14.61
N GLU A 57 -1.51 0.51 -14.95
CA GLU A 57 -0.85 -0.35 -13.94
C GLU A 57 -0.09 0.46 -12.89
N PHE A 58 0.63 1.51 -13.32
CA PHE A 58 1.33 2.42 -12.41
C PHE A 58 0.38 3.18 -11.48
N ASP A 59 -0.76 3.65 -12.00
CA ASP A 59 -1.76 4.36 -11.20
C ASP A 59 -2.45 3.45 -10.17
N VAL A 60 -2.55 2.14 -10.43
CA VAL A 60 -3.02 1.17 -9.43
C VAL A 60 -2.07 1.14 -8.23
N VAL A 61 -0.76 1.04 -8.47
CA VAL A 61 0.26 1.03 -7.41
C VAL A 61 0.29 2.37 -6.65
N ARG A 62 0.20 3.49 -7.37
CA ARG A 62 0.14 4.83 -6.77
C ARG A 62 -1.09 5.00 -5.87
N ASN A 63 -2.26 4.54 -6.32
CA ASN A 63 -3.48 4.60 -5.54
C ASN A 63 -3.43 3.71 -4.31
N PHE A 64 -2.80 2.53 -4.41
CA PHE A 64 -2.52 1.67 -3.26
C PHE A 64 -1.72 2.41 -2.18
N MET A 65 -0.57 2.99 -2.52
CA MET A 65 0.26 3.73 -1.56
C MET A 65 -0.50 4.91 -0.94
N THR A 66 -1.27 5.63 -1.75
CA THR A 66 -2.07 6.78 -1.30
C THR A 66 -3.18 6.35 -0.33
N TYR A 67 -3.88 5.26 -0.64
CA TYR A 67 -4.96 4.73 0.20
C TYR A 67 -4.43 4.25 1.56
N VAL A 68 -3.34 3.48 1.56
CA VAL A 68 -2.70 3.00 2.79
C VAL A 68 -2.19 4.17 3.62
N GLY A 69 -1.43 5.09 3.03
CA GLY A 69 -0.88 6.25 3.72
C GLY A 69 -1.97 7.13 4.34
N THR A 70 -3.09 7.33 3.66
CA THR A 70 -4.24 8.08 4.20
C THR A 70 -4.85 7.40 5.41
N ASN A 71 -5.06 6.08 5.36
CA ASN A 71 -5.61 5.34 6.50
C ASN A 71 -4.65 5.34 7.69
N LEU A 72 -3.35 5.11 7.47
CA LEU A 72 -2.34 5.17 8.52
C LEU A 72 -2.23 6.57 9.13
N ARG A 73 -2.28 7.64 8.32
CA ARG A 73 -2.26 9.02 8.83
C ARG A 73 -3.48 9.36 9.67
N ALA A 74 -4.67 8.90 9.27
CA ALA A 74 -5.88 9.09 10.05
C ALA A 74 -5.80 8.40 11.42
N LEU A 75 -5.04 7.30 11.52
CA LEU A 75 -4.79 6.56 12.76
C LEU A 75 -3.68 7.22 13.60
N ALA A 76 -2.57 7.64 12.98
CA ALA A 76 -1.44 8.26 13.67
C ALA A 76 -1.77 9.61 14.31
N LYS A 77 -2.85 10.27 13.86
CA LYS A 77 -3.39 11.45 14.55
C LYS A 77 -3.89 11.10 15.96
N ASN A 78 -4.18 9.82 16.22
CA ASN A 78 -4.70 9.32 17.49
C ASN A 78 -3.67 8.47 18.26
N ASP A 79 -2.72 7.80 17.59
CA ASP A 79 -1.80 6.82 18.19
C ASP A 79 -0.35 6.92 17.64
N LEU A 80 0.66 6.49 18.41
CA LEU A 80 2.07 6.37 17.95
C LEU A 80 2.27 5.04 17.20
N VAL A 81 2.77 5.08 15.96
CA VAL A 81 2.89 3.93 15.04
C VAL A 81 4.36 3.68 14.68
N GLU A 82 4.84 2.44 14.79
CA GLU A 82 6.16 2.01 14.31
C GLU A 82 5.98 1.16 13.04
N PHE A 83 6.92 1.29 12.09
CA PHE A 83 6.88 0.60 10.81
C PHE A 83 7.98 -0.46 10.78
N ASP A 84 7.60 -1.72 10.59
CA ASP A 84 8.53 -2.82 10.31
C ASP A 84 8.28 -3.30 8.87
N LEU A 85 9.22 -3.02 7.98
CA LEU A 85 9.17 -3.46 6.58
C LEU A 85 9.76 -4.86 6.52
N ASN A 86 8.91 -5.88 6.43
CA ASN A 86 9.33 -7.29 6.39
C ASN A 86 10.29 -7.55 5.21
N GLY A 87 11.59 -7.48 5.47
CA GLY A 87 12.64 -7.89 4.53
C GLY A 87 13.16 -6.79 3.59
N LEU A 88 12.77 -5.53 3.77
CA LEU A 88 13.42 -4.39 3.10
C LEU A 88 14.31 -3.65 4.10
N THR A 89 15.62 -3.82 3.97
CA THR A 89 16.56 -3.02 4.76
C THR A 89 16.55 -1.58 4.26
N LEU A 90 16.88 -0.61 5.12
CA LEU A 90 16.77 0.83 4.82
C LEU A 90 17.60 1.26 3.59
N ASP A 91 18.61 0.46 3.24
CA ASP A 91 19.47 0.53 2.06
C ASP A 91 18.83 -0.02 0.77
N GLN A 92 17.76 -0.82 0.89
CA GLN A 92 16.91 -1.28 -0.22
C GLN A 92 15.70 -0.36 -0.44
N TYR A 93 15.36 0.44 0.57
CA TYR A 93 14.30 1.42 0.54
C TYR A 93 14.88 2.74 0.01
N ILE A 94 14.55 3.06 -1.24
CA ILE A 94 14.63 4.39 -1.87
C ILE A 94 15.26 5.47 -0.97
N PRO A 95 16.45 6.00 -1.32
CA PRO A 95 17.17 6.93 -0.46
C PRO A 95 16.23 8.07 -0.05
N LEU A 96 16.02 8.26 1.25
CA LEU A 96 15.21 9.37 1.80
C LEU A 96 15.74 10.76 1.38
N THR A 97 16.93 10.79 0.77
CA THR A 97 17.58 11.97 0.20
C THR A 97 17.28 12.19 -1.29
N LYS A 98 16.63 11.24 -1.98
CA LYS A 98 16.25 11.36 -3.39
C LYS A 98 14.74 11.37 -3.52
N THR A 99 14.24 12.35 -4.25
CA THR A 99 12.86 12.38 -4.73
C THR A 99 12.65 11.26 -5.77
N ILE A 100 11.42 10.74 -5.88
CA ILE A 100 11.06 9.71 -6.88
C ILE A 100 11.48 10.11 -8.31
N ARG A 101 11.52 11.42 -8.59
CA ARG A 101 11.95 11.97 -9.88
C ARG A 101 13.45 11.78 -10.14
N GLU A 102 14.28 11.98 -9.13
CA GLU A 102 15.74 11.80 -9.20
C GLU A 102 16.17 10.33 -9.33
N ILE A 103 15.29 9.39 -8.96
CA ILE A 103 15.54 7.94 -9.10
C ILE A 103 15.18 7.44 -10.49
N TRP A 104 14.26 8.12 -11.18
CA TRP A 104 13.81 7.73 -12.52
C TRP A 104 14.70 8.29 -13.63
N ASP A 105 15.44 9.36 -13.36
CA ASP A 105 16.34 10.03 -14.32
C ASP A 105 17.78 9.49 -14.30
N GLU A 106 18.11 8.51 -13.44
CA GLU A 106 19.38 7.75 -13.40
C GLU A 106 19.25 6.38 -14.10
#